data_AF-W6KXZ1-F1
#
_entry.id   AF-W6KXZ1-F1
#
_cell.length_a   1.000
_cell.length_b   1.000
_cell.length_c   1.000
_cell.angle_alpha   90.00
_cell.angle_beta   90.00
_cell.angle_gamma   90.00
#
_symmetry.space_group_name_H-M   'P 1'
#
loop_
_entity.id
_entity.type
_entity.pdbx_description
1 polymer ?
#
loop_
_entity_poly.entity_id
_entity_poly.type
_entity_poly.pdbx_seq_one_letter_code
_entity_poly.pdbx_strand_id
1 'polypeptide(L)'
;MTSITSPSLMETVQRSVSTSGWNPQQKCFRNLMKSLRDAYFHDRSKLFWARHRVLVEFYKYSKVEDHATIELLVGLGNEIATFVSQYMKMDVERIVKHNQKMLSLPVDKAKRYRADYYLHERQHESWCKQKIKAIMNRRPPPPYPFF
;
A
#
# COMPACT_ATOMS: atom_id res chain seq x y z
N MET A 1 40.32 41.65 19.67
CA MET A 1 40.44 40.76 18.50
C MET A 1 40.14 39.35 18.96
N THR A 2 38.89 38.92 18.79
CA THR A 2 38.39 37.61 19.20
C THR A 2 38.61 36.62 18.05
N SER A 3 39.60 35.74 18.20
CA SER A 3 39.87 34.68 17.24
C SER A 3 38.81 33.59 17.34
N ILE A 4 38.21 33.29 16.19
CA ILE A 4 37.19 32.28 15.95
C ILE A 4 37.73 30.89 16.32
N THR A 5 37.15 30.24 17.32
CA THR A 5 37.31 28.81 17.57
C THR A 5 36.42 28.04 16.59
N SER A 6 37.02 27.45 15.57
CA SER A 6 36.36 26.50 14.69
C SER A 6 35.90 25.28 15.49
N PRO A 7 34.63 24.84 15.38
CA PRO A 7 34.19 23.62 16.04
C PRO A 7 34.95 22.40 15.49
N SER A 8 35.34 21.52 16.40
CA SER A 8 36.10 20.30 16.11
C SER A 8 35.36 19.43 15.08
N LEU A 9 36.08 18.94 14.07
CA LEU A 9 35.56 17.98 13.07
C LEU A 9 34.95 16.73 13.74
N MET A 10 35.32 16.39 14.97
CA MET A 10 34.71 15.29 15.71
C MET A 10 33.27 15.56 16.16
N GLU A 11 32.88 16.80 16.44
CA GLU A 11 31.48 17.15 16.74
C GLU A 11 30.60 17.10 15.49
N THR A 12 31.15 17.45 14.31
CA THR A 12 30.44 17.33 13.03
C THR A 12 30.22 15.86 12.65
N VAL A 13 31.18 14.98 12.96
CA VAL A 13 31.04 13.54 12.73
C VAL A 13 30.07 12.90 13.72
N GLN A 14 30.00 13.35 14.98
CA GLN A 14 29.01 12.85 15.94
C GLN A 14 27.56 13.22 15.60
N ARG A 15 27.31 14.32 14.88
CA ARG A 15 25.97 14.61 14.30
C ARG A 15 25.65 13.78 13.05
N SER A 16 26.66 13.37 12.29
CA SER A 16 26.48 12.58 11.06
C SER A 16 26.08 11.12 11.29
N VAL A 17 26.12 10.66 12.55
CA VAL A 17 25.75 9.28 12.97
C VAL A 17 24.62 9.33 13.99
N SER A 18 23.67 10.25 13.83
CA SER A 18 22.35 10.08 14.44
C SER A 18 21.52 9.16 13.54
N THR A 19 21.56 7.87 13.87
CA THR A 19 20.54 6.84 13.65
C THR A 19 20.16 6.48 12.20
N SER A 20 20.62 5.30 11.73
CA SER A 20 20.15 4.62 10.50
C SER A 20 18.71 4.11 10.63
N GLY A 21 17.77 4.97 10.99
CA GLY A 21 16.35 4.67 11.06
C GLY A 21 15.67 5.05 9.76
N TRP A 22 14.87 4.15 9.21
CA TRP A 22 13.96 4.54 8.13
C TRP A 22 13.00 5.63 8.61
N ASN A 23 12.79 6.62 7.76
CA ASN A 23 11.79 7.65 8.04
C ASN A 23 10.36 7.05 7.97
N PRO A 24 9.36 7.71 8.57
CA PRO A 24 7.98 7.21 8.57
C PRO A 24 7.40 6.98 7.16
N GLN A 25 7.80 7.79 6.17
CA GLN A 25 7.38 7.68 4.78
C GLN A 25 7.90 6.37 4.14
N GLN A 26 9.16 6.02 4.37
CA GLN A 26 9.79 4.77 3.92
C GLN A 26 9.15 3.56 4.59
N LYS A 27 8.85 3.63 5.90
CA LYS A 27 8.14 2.58 6.63
C LYS A 27 6.73 2.35 6.07
N CYS A 28 5.98 3.44 5.84
CA CYS A 28 4.66 3.39 5.21
C CYS A 28 4.72 2.73 3.83
N PHE A 29 5.65 3.18 2.97
CA PHE A 29 5.84 2.61 1.64
C PHE A 29 6.19 1.12 1.71
N ARG A 30 7.07 0.71 2.63
CA ARG A 30 7.40 -0.71 2.85
C ARG A 30 6.16 -1.52 3.22
N ASN A 31 5.32 -1.03 4.13
CA ASN A 31 4.11 -1.73 4.55
C ASN A 31 3.11 -1.89 3.39
N LEU A 32 2.95 -0.84 2.56
CA LEU A 32 2.16 -0.89 1.34
C LEU A 32 2.72 -1.93 0.35
N MET A 33 4.03 -1.92 0.11
CA MET A 33 4.64 -2.87 -0.82
C MET A 33 4.58 -4.32 -0.31
N LYS A 34 4.74 -4.53 1.00
CA LYS A 34 4.62 -5.85 1.62
C LYS A 34 3.20 -6.40 1.47
N SER A 35 2.18 -5.63 1.85
CA SER A 35 0.77 -6.03 1.75
C SER A 35 0.34 -6.28 0.30
N LEU A 36 0.76 -5.42 -0.64
CA LEU A 36 0.46 -5.62 -2.07
C LEU A 36 1.16 -6.85 -2.66
N ARG A 37 2.41 -7.11 -2.28
CA ARG A 37 3.11 -8.31 -2.73
C ARG A 37 2.40 -9.57 -2.22
N ASP A 38 2.00 -9.59 -0.96
CA ASP A 38 1.32 -10.75 -0.38
C ASP A 38 -0.10 -10.94 -0.99
N ALA A 39 -0.75 -9.86 -1.42
CA ALA A 39 -2.04 -9.93 -2.14
C ALA A 39 -1.89 -10.38 -3.62
N TYR A 40 -0.88 -9.89 -4.32
CA TYR A 40 -0.72 -10.05 -5.78
C TYR A 40 0.49 -10.88 -6.21
N PHE A 41 1.05 -11.72 -5.33
CA PHE A 41 2.24 -12.53 -5.66
C PHE A 41 2.05 -13.42 -6.90
N HIS A 42 0.80 -13.79 -7.19
CA HIS A 42 0.41 -14.65 -8.31
C HIS A 42 0.24 -13.89 -9.64
N ASP A 43 0.16 -12.56 -9.64
CA ASP A 43 -0.11 -11.75 -10.84
C ASP A 43 0.84 -10.53 -10.91
N ARG A 44 1.82 -10.63 -11.80
CA ARG A 44 2.83 -9.59 -12.01
C ARG A 44 2.24 -8.28 -12.54
N SER A 45 1.20 -8.34 -13.36
CA SER A 45 0.56 -7.15 -13.92
C SER A 45 -0.21 -6.38 -12.85
N LYS A 46 -1.02 -7.09 -12.05
CA LYS A 46 -1.75 -6.50 -10.91
C LYS A 46 -0.78 -5.86 -9.92
N LEU A 47 0.30 -6.57 -9.55
CA LEU A 47 1.32 -6.02 -8.64
C LEU A 47 2.02 -4.78 -9.23
N PHE A 48 2.37 -4.81 -10.52
CA PHE A 48 3.00 -3.68 -11.20
C PHE A 48 2.11 -2.43 -11.16
N TRP A 49 0.84 -2.56 -11.56
CA TRP A 49 -0.08 -1.42 -11.61
C TRP A 49 -0.46 -0.91 -10.21
N ALA A 50 -0.58 -1.80 -9.22
CA ALA A 50 -0.77 -1.39 -7.83
C ALA A 50 0.42 -0.58 -7.32
N ARG A 51 1.65 -1.05 -7.55
CA ARG A 51 2.88 -0.33 -7.19
C ARG A 51 2.96 1.02 -7.91
N HIS A 52 2.67 1.07 -9.21
CA HIS A 52 2.68 2.30 -9.99
C HIS A 52 1.73 3.35 -9.39
N ARG A 53 0.48 2.96 -9.07
CA ARG A 53 -0.50 3.88 -8.46
C ARG A 53 -0.04 4.41 -7.10
N VAL A 54 0.57 3.57 -6.27
CA VAL A 54 1.15 4.03 -4.99
C VAL A 54 2.26 5.06 -5.24
N LEU A 55 3.18 4.79 -6.15
CA LEU A 55 4.28 5.72 -6.46
C LEU A 55 3.76 7.07 -6.96
N VAL A 56 2.78 7.08 -7.87
CA VAL A 56 2.17 8.32 -8.36
C VAL A 56 1.59 9.15 -7.22
N GLU A 57 0.89 8.52 -6.25
CA GLU A 57 0.36 9.23 -5.09
C GLU A 57 1.47 9.75 -4.15
N PHE A 58 2.56 9.00 -3.95
CA PHE A 58 3.71 9.48 -3.16
C PHE A 58 4.38 10.69 -3.80
N TYR A 59 4.59 10.68 -5.12
CA TYR A 59 5.19 11.81 -5.82
C TYR A 59 4.27 13.03 -5.89
N LYS A 60 2.94 12.83 -5.92
CA LYS A 60 1.95 13.91 -5.91
C LYS A 60 2.08 14.82 -4.68
N TYR A 61 2.35 14.25 -3.51
CA TYR A 61 2.49 14.99 -2.25
C TYR A 61 3.96 15.24 -1.88
N SER A 62 4.92 15.01 -2.78
CA SER A 62 6.37 15.09 -2.48
C SER A 62 6.86 16.49 -2.05
N LYS A 63 6.14 17.55 -2.43
CA LYS A 63 6.46 18.95 -2.07
C LYS A 63 5.77 19.43 -0.80
N VAL A 64 5.00 18.58 -0.12
CA VAL A 64 4.36 18.95 1.15
C VAL A 64 5.44 18.98 2.24
N GLU A 65 5.58 20.14 2.89
CA GLU A 65 6.52 20.34 4.00
C GLU A 65 5.83 20.38 5.37
N ASP A 66 4.50 20.62 5.40
CA ASP A 66 3.74 20.65 6.65
C ASP A 66 3.75 19.27 7.34
N HIS A 67 4.31 19.23 8.55
CA HIS A 67 4.49 18.00 9.32
C HIS A 67 3.16 17.31 9.65
N ALA A 68 2.13 18.07 10.03
CA ALA A 68 0.82 17.50 10.36
C ALA A 68 0.18 16.81 9.13
N THR A 69 0.31 17.44 7.97
CA THR A 69 -0.15 16.88 6.68
C THR A 69 0.62 15.61 6.32
N ILE A 70 1.95 15.59 6.51
CA ILE A 70 2.78 14.39 6.28
C ILE A 70 2.35 13.24 7.19
N GLU A 71 2.15 13.49 8.49
CA GLU A 71 1.71 12.48 9.46
C GLU A 71 0.34 11.89 9.09
N LEU A 72 -0.61 12.75 8.70
CA LEU A 72 -1.92 12.32 8.21
C LEU A 72 -1.80 11.40 6.99
N LEU A 73 -1.03 11.80 5.97
CA LEU A 73 -0.84 11.01 4.75
C LEU A 73 -0.18 9.66 5.03
N VAL A 74 0.84 9.64 5.89
CA VAL A 74 1.49 8.41 6.37
C VAL A 74 0.50 7.51 7.12
N GLY A 75 -0.34 8.10 7.97
CA GLY A 75 -1.42 7.40 8.67
C GLY A 75 -2.41 6.73 7.72
N LEU A 76 -2.91 7.47 6.72
CA LEU A 76 -3.80 6.95 5.69
C LEU A 76 -3.15 5.81 4.89
N GLY A 77 -1.87 5.94 4.54
CA GLY A 77 -1.13 4.88 3.84
C GLY A 77 -1.00 3.60 4.66
N ASN A 78 -0.75 3.70 5.97
CA ASN A 78 -0.70 2.54 6.87
C ASN A 78 -2.09 1.90 7.09
N GLU A 79 -3.15 2.71 7.11
CA GLU A 79 -4.53 2.21 7.17
C GLU A 79 -4.86 1.38 5.91
N ILE A 80 -4.49 1.88 4.72
CA ILE A 80 -4.64 1.14 3.47
C ILE A 80 -3.80 -0.14 3.48
N ALA A 81 -2.55 -0.09 3.94
CA ALA A 81 -1.69 -1.27 4.00
C ALA A 81 -2.29 -2.37 4.90
N THR A 82 -2.81 -1.98 6.05
CA THR A 82 -3.52 -2.89 6.97
C THR A 82 -4.78 -3.47 6.31
N PHE A 83 -5.59 -2.63 5.67
CA PHE A 83 -6.79 -3.06 4.95
C PHE A 83 -6.46 -4.09 3.85
N VAL A 84 -5.48 -3.81 2.99
CA VAL A 84 -5.06 -4.73 1.92
C VAL A 84 -4.58 -6.06 2.50
N SER A 85 -3.77 -6.01 3.58
CA SER A 85 -3.27 -7.22 4.22
C SER A 85 -4.38 -8.10 4.82
N GLN A 86 -5.48 -7.50 5.27
CA GLN A 86 -6.60 -8.24 5.88
C GLN A 86 -7.57 -8.79 4.84
N TYR A 87 -7.96 -7.99 3.84
CA TYR A 87 -9.07 -8.31 2.95
C TYR A 87 -8.65 -8.81 1.58
N MET A 88 -7.41 -8.58 1.15
CA MET A 88 -6.95 -8.94 -0.20
C MET A 88 -5.90 -10.05 -0.22
N LYS A 89 -5.65 -10.69 0.93
CA LYS A 89 -4.71 -11.81 1.03
C LYS A 89 -5.21 -12.98 0.18
N MET A 90 -4.38 -13.42 -0.75
CA MET A 90 -4.69 -14.59 -1.57
C MET A 90 -4.47 -15.85 -0.75
N ASP A 91 -5.55 -16.52 -0.39
CA ASP A 91 -5.52 -17.81 0.29
C ASP A 91 -5.56 -18.97 -0.73
N VAL A 92 -4.45 -19.71 -0.82
CA VAL A 92 -4.31 -20.85 -1.72
C VAL A 92 -5.29 -21.97 -1.34
N GLU A 93 -5.57 -22.14 -0.05
CA GLU A 93 -6.48 -23.19 0.44
C GLU A 93 -7.89 -22.98 -0.10
N ARG A 94 -8.34 -21.72 -0.18
CA ARG A 94 -9.64 -21.35 -0.79
C ARG A 94 -9.75 -21.79 -2.25
N ILE A 95 -8.68 -21.64 -3.03
CA ILE A 95 -8.65 -22.03 -4.45
C ILE A 95 -8.69 -23.56 -4.58
N VAL A 96 -7.92 -24.28 -3.76
CA VAL A 96 -7.92 -25.76 -3.75
C VAL A 96 -9.29 -26.31 -3.37
N LYS A 97 -9.93 -25.76 -2.32
CA LYS A 97 -11.29 -26.14 -1.90
C LYS A 97 -12.33 -25.87 -2.99
N HIS A 98 -12.22 -24.75 -3.71
CA HIS A 98 -13.09 -24.47 -4.85
C HIS A 98 -12.97 -25.55 -5.94
N ASN A 99 -11.74 -25.95 -6.28
CA ASN A 99 -11.48 -26.99 -7.28
C ASN A 99 -12.03 -28.36 -6.84
N GLN A 100 -11.83 -28.75 -5.58
CA GLN A 100 -12.41 -29.98 -5.02
C GLN A 100 -13.94 -29.95 -5.10
N LYS A 101 -14.57 -28.82 -4.77
CA LYS A 101 -16.02 -28.67 -4.88
C LYS A 101 -16.51 -28.79 -6.31
N MET A 102 -15.81 -28.19 -7.27
CA MET A 102 -16.15 -28.27 -8.70
C MET A 102 -16.22 -29.72 -9.20
N LEU A 103 -15.28 -30.58 -8.78
CA LEU A 103 -15.25 -32.00 -9.15
C LEU A 103 -16.42 -32.81 -8.57
N SER A 104 -16.97 -32.39 -7.43
CA SER A 104 -18.11 -33.07 -6.79
C SER A 104 -19.48 -32.74 -7.42
N LEU A 105 -19.55 -31.73 -8.28
CA LEU A 105 -20.82 -31.23 -8.81
C LEU A 105 -21.12 -31.80 -10.21
N PRO A 106 -22.39 -32.14 -10.50
CA PRO A 106 -22.84 -32.38 -11.87
C PRO A 106 -22.59 -31.16 -12.76
N VAL A 107 -22.32 -31.38 -14.05
CA VAL A 107 -21.92 -30.34 -15.02
C VAL A 107 -22.85 -29.12 -15.02
N ASP A 108 -24.17 -29.33 -14.99
CA ASP A 108 -25.15 -28.23 -15.03
C ASP A 108 -25.11 -27.36 -13.77
N LYS A 109 -24.83 -27.97 -12.61
CA LYS A 109 -24.66 -27.26 -11.34
C LYS A 109 -23.30 -26.57 -11.27
N ALA A 110 -22.26 -27.21 -11.80
CA ALA A 110 -20.90 -26.66 -11.84
C ALA A 110 -20.83 -25.35 -12.66
N LYS A 111 -21.56 -25.25 -13.78
CA LYS A 111 -21.65 -24.02 -14.59
C LYS A 111 -22.17 -22.84 -13.78
N ARG A 112 -23.29 -23.01 -13.06
CA ARG A 112 -23.88 -21.95 -12.22
C ARG A 112 -22.97 -21.59 -11.06
N TYR A 113 -22.46 -22.59 -10.34
CA TYR A 113 -21.54 -22.39 -9.22
C TYR A 113 -20.29 -21.57 -9.62
N ARG A 114 -19.69 -21.85 -10.79
CA ARG A 114 -18.56 -21.08 -11.29
C ARG A 114 -18.93 -19.65 -11.69
N ALA A 115 -20.11 -19.44 -12.28
CA ALA A 115 -20.59 -18.11 -12.64
C ALA A 115 -20.79 -17.23 -11.40
N ASP A 116 -21.40 -17.77 -10.35
CA ASP A 116 -21.60 -17.08 -9.07
C ASP A 116 -20.26 -16.74 -8.42
N TYR A 117 -19.30 -17.68 -8.44
CA TYR A 117 -17.95 -17.44 -7.94
C TYR A 117 -17.26 -16.27 -8.65
N TYR A 118 -17.36 -16.18 -9.98
CA TYR A 118 -16.80 -15.05 -10.73
C TYR A 118 -17.46 -13.71 -10.39
N LEU A 119 -18.79 -13.71 -10.19
CA LEU A 119 -19.50 -12.52 -9.76
C LEU A 119 -19.02 -12.06 -8.37
N HIS A 120 -18.89 -13.00 -7.43
CA HIS A 120 -18.40 -12.72 -6.09
C HIS A 120 -16.98 -12.15 -6.08
N GLU A 121 -16.05 -12.74 -6.83
CA GLU A 121 -14.69 -12.19 -6.96
C GLU A 121 -14.69 -10.76 -7.53
N ARG A 122 -15.51 -10.50 -8.55
CA ARG A 122 -15.64 -9.16 -9.14
C ARG A 122 -16.21 -8.15 -8.14
N GLN A 123 -17.24 -8.54 -7.40
CA GLN A 123 -17.86 -7.70 -6.36
C GLN A 123 -16.88 -7.43 -5.22
N HIS A 124 -16.12 -8.44 -4.80
CA HIS A 124 -15.10 -8.32 -3.77
C HIS A 124 -14.00 -7.33 -4.18
N GLU A 125 -13.41 -7.48 -5.37
CA GLU A 125 -12.41 -6.52 -5.87
C GLU A 125 -12.99 -5.10 -5.98
N SER A 126 -14.23 -4.95 -6.42
CA SER A 126 -14.91 -3.65 -6.52
C SER A 126 -15.13 -3.02 -5.14
N TRP A 127 -15.60 -3.80 -4.17
CA TRP A 127 -15.81 -3.36 -2.80
C TRP A 127 -14.51 -2.91 -2.14
N CYS A 128 -13.42 -3.68 -2.29
CA CYS A 128 -12.10 -3.30 -1.82
C CYS A 128 -11.64 -1.96 -2.42
N LYS A 129 -11.82 -1.75 -3.73
CA LYS A 129 -11.51 -0.47 -4.40
C LYS A 129 -12.32 0.69 -3.82
N GLN A 130 -13.61 0.49 -3.53
CA GLN A 130 -14.46 1.52 -2.92
C GLN A 130 -13.98 1.90 -1.51
N LYS A 131 -13.58 0.91 -0.69
CA LYS A 131 -13.05 1.17 0.66
C LYS A 131 -11.73 1.92 0.62
N ILE A 132 -10.80 1.51 -0.26
CA ILE A 132 -9.55 2.24 -0.46
C ILE A 132 -9.80 3.68 -0.92
N LYS A 133 -10.75 3.89 -1.86
CA LYS A 133 -11.14 5.24 -2.30
C LYS A 133 -11.70 6.07 -1.14
N ALA A 134 -12.54 5.49 -0.28
CA ALA A 134 -13.08 6.17 0.88
C ALA A 134 -11.98 6.61 1.87
N ILE A 135 -10.96 5.77 2.10
CA ILE A 135 -9.78 6.14 2.89
C ILE A 135 -9.05 7.31 2.23
N MET A 136 -8.78 7.20 0.93
CA MET A 136 -8.11 8.25 0.16
C MET A 136 -8.89 9.56 0.12
N ASN A 137 -10.22 9.56 0.25
CA ASN A 137 -11.02 10.80 0.25
C ASN A 137 -10.83 11.67 1.50
N ARG A 138 -10.23 11.13 2.57
CA ARG A 138 -9.87 11.89 3.78
C ARG A 138 -8.56 12.68 3.62
N ARG A 139 -7.90 12.58 2.47
CA ARG A 139 -6.63 13.24 2.21
C ARG A 139 -6.80 14.75 1.99
N PRO A 140 -5.78 15.55 2.33
CA PRO A 140 -5.71 16.95 1.95
C PRO A 140 -5.68 17.11 0.41
N PRO A 141 -6.11 18.27 -0.12
CA PRO A 141 -5.91 18.56 -1.53
C PRO A 141 -4.42 18.50 -1.89
N PRO A 142 -4.07 18.02 -3.10
CA PRO A 142 -2.68 17.99 -3.56
C PRO A 142 -2.09 19.41 -3.69
N PRO A 143 -0.77 19.58 -3.58
CA PRO A 143 -0.14 20.88 -3.75
C PRO A 143 -0.07 21.31 -5.23
N TYR A 144 0.02 22.62 -5.50
CA TYR A 144 0.50 23.12 -6.81
C TYR A 144 1.92 22.57 -7.06
N PRO A 145 2.28 22.12 -8.28
CA PRO A 145 1.63 22.28 -9.58
C PRO A 145 0.80 21.06 -10.03
N PHE A 146 0.22 20.29 -9.10
CA PHE A 146 -0.61 19.15 -9.50
C PHE A 146 -1.94 19.58 -10.15
N PHE A 147 -2.46 20.73 -9.72
CA PHE A 147 -3.65 21.36 -10.27
C PHE A 147 -3.34 22.16 -11.53
#